data_AF-A0A3N7J4B6-F1
#
_entry.id   AF-A0A3N7J4B6-F1
#
_cell.length_a   1.000
_cell.length_b   1.000
_cell.length_c   1.000
_cell.angle_alpha   90.00
_cell.angle_beta   90.00
_cell.angle_gamma   90.00
#
_symmetry.space_group_name_H-M   'P 1'
#
loop_
_entity.id
_entity.type
_entity.pdbx_description
1 polymer ?
#
loop_
_entity_poly.entity_id
_entity_poly.type
_entity_poly.pdbx_seq_one_letter_code
_entity_poly.pdbx_strand_id
1 'polypeptide(L)' 'MKYTRRKYYVNTEISADRQVHREDCPHLPPPDCRKYLGEFYSPMAAVVEALKTHPSAYHCKACTPE' A
#
# COMPACT_ATOMS: atom_id res chain seq x y z
N MET A 1 -3.43 -4.63 23.07
CA MET A 1 -3.79 -4.12 21.72
C MET A 1 -3.53 -5.21 20.69
N LYS A 2 -4.54 -5.66 19.94
CA LYS A 2 -4.35 -6.65 18.86
C LYS A 2 -3.99 -5.91 17.58
N TYR A 3 -2.71 -5.79 17.27
CA TYR A 3 -2.30 -5.41 15.91
C TYR A 3 -2.73 -6.56 15.00
N THR A 4 -3.68 -6.31 14.10
CA THR A 4 -4.11 -7.26 13.08
C THR A 4 -3.32 -6.97 11.81
N ARG A 5 -2.77 -8.02 11.20
CA ARG A 5 -2.15 -7.90 9.88
C ARG A 5 -3.22 -7.54 8.87
N ARG A 6 -2.89 -6.64 7.96
CA ARG A 6 -3.75 -6.23 6.84
C ARG A 6 -3.01 -6.44 5.54
N LYS A 7 -3.74 -6.70 4.46
CA LYS A 7 -3.16 -6.79 3.12
C LYS A 7 -2.85 -5.41 2.58
N TYR A 8 -1.67 -5.26 1.98
CA TYR A 8 -1.24 -4.02 1.36
C TYR A 8 -0.96 -4.19 -0.12
N TYR A 9 -1.20 -3.11 -0.87
CA TYR A 9 -1.06 -3.06 -2.32
C TYR A 9 -0.38 -1.76 -2.73
N VAL A 10 0.49 -1.79 -3.74
CA VAL A 10 1.02 -0.59 -4.38
C VAL A 10 0.29 -0.33 -5.68
N ASN A 11 -0.02 0.94 -5.97
CA ASN A 11 -0.53 1.34 -7.27
C ASN A 11 0.53 1.09 -8.36
N THR A 12 0.14 0.39 -9.43
CA THR A 12 1.01 0.09 -10.56
C THR A 12 0.77 0.93 -11.81
N GLU A 13 -0.26 1.76 -11.80
CA GLU A 13 -0.64 2.64 -12.90
C GLU A 13 0.52 3.56 -13.31
N ILE A 14 0.74 3.71 -14.62
CA ILE A 14 1.90 4.44 -15.16
C ILE A 14 1.79 5.94 -14.90
N SER A 15 0.57 6.48 -14.97
CA SER A 15 0.24 7.90 -14.80
C SER A 15 -0.03 8.31 -13.35
N ALA A 16 -0.06 7.36 -12.41
CA ALA A 16 -0.41 7.64 -11.02
C ALA A 16 0.79 7.51 -10.08
N ASP A 17 0.65 8.11 -8.91
CA ASP A 17 1.61 7.96 -7.83
C ASP A 17 1.73 6.50 -7.37
N ARG A 18 2.93 6.11 -6.96
CA ARG A 18 3.24 4.79 -6.38
C ARG A 18 2.76 4.70 -4.93
N GLN A 19 1.49 4.98 -4.70
CA GLN A 19 0.89 4.95 -3.38
C GLN A 19 0.65 3.51 -2.91
N VAL A 20 0.92 3.27 -1.63
CA VAL A 20 0.65 2.03 -0.92
C VAL A 20 -0.66 2.16 -0.15
N HIS A 21 -1.58 1.24 -0.40
CA HIS A 21 -2.94 1.20 0.14
C HIS A 21 -3.19 -0.10 0.91
N ARG A 22 -4.09 -0.04 1.89
CA ARG A 22 -4.68 -1.21 2.54
C ARG A 22 -5.81 -1.80 1.70
N GLU A 23 -6.17 -3.06 1.93
CA GLU A 23 -7.27 -3.74 1.23
C GLU A 23 -8.63 -3.07 1.37
N ASP A 24 -8.85 -2.33 2.46
CA ASP A 24 -10.08 -1.61 2.80
C ASP A 24 -10.04 -0.12 2.41
N CYS A 25 -9.02 0.33 1.68
CA CYS A 25 -8.90 1.73 1.30
C CYS A 25 -9.94 2.14 0.24
N PRO A 26 -10.67 3.25 0.42
CA PRO A 26 -11.60 3.75 -0.59
C PRO A 26 -10.92 4.22 -1.88
N HIS A 27 -9.62 4.52 -1.82
CA HIS A 27 -8.80 4.91 -2.98
C HIS A 27 -7.94 3.77 -3.50
N LEU A 28 -8.24 2.52 -3.12
CA LEU A 28 -7.51 1.36 -3.59
C LEU A 28 -7.69 1.24 -5.12
N PRO A 29 -6.60 1.19 -5.91
CA PRO A 29 -6.70 1.03 -7.35
C PRO A 29 -7.40 -0.29 -7.74
N PRO A 30 -7.95 -0.38 -8.97
CA PRO A 30 -8.55 -1.61 -9.46
C PRO A 30 -7.54 -2.77 -9.49
N PRO A 31 -8.00 -4.04 -9.48
CA PRO A 31 -7.12 -5.22 -9.44
C PRO A 31 -6.01 -5.23 -10.49
N ASP A 32 -6.28 -4.73 -11.70
CA ASP A 32 -5.32 -4.67 -12.81
C ASP A 32 -4.27 -3.56 -12.66
N CYS A 33 -4.52 -2.57 -11.80
CA CYS A 33 -3.65 -1.42 -11.54
C CYS A 33 -3.05 -1.46 -10.13
N ARG A 34 -2.98 -2.63 -9.50
CA ARG A 34 -2.32 -2.79 -8.20
C ARG A 34 -1.49 -4.06 -8.13
N LYS A 35 -0.43 -4.00 -7.32
CA LYS A 35 0.38 -5.16 -6.98
C LYS A 35 0.29 -5.44 -5.49
N TYR A 36 0.04 -6.70 -5.14
CA TYR A 36 0.04 -7.16 -3.76
C TYR A 36 1.47 -7.16 -3.19
N LEU A 37 1.64 -6.55 -2.01
CA LEU A 37 2.92 -6.45 -1.31
C LEU A 37 3.07 -7.49 -0.19
N GLY A 38 1.96 -8.01 0.34
CA GLY A 38 1.95 -8.88 1.51
C GLY A 38 1.04 -8.38 2.62
N GLU A 39 1.09 -9.07 3.76
CA GLU A 39 0.36 -8.70 4.97
C GLU A 39 1.31 -8.09 6.01
N PHE A 40 0.99 -6.90 6.49
CA PHE A 40 1.83 -6.16 7.43
C PHE A 40 1.03 -5.64 8.61
N TYR A 41 1.70 -5.45 9.75
CA TYR A 41 1.12 -4.80 10.92
C TYR A 41 1.15 -3.27 10.82
N SER A 42 2.01 -2.72 9.97
CA SER A 42 2.22 -1.29 9.80
C SER A 42 2.26 -0.91 8.32
N PRO A 43 1.66 0.22 7.91
CA PRO A 43 1.77 0.73 6.56
C PRO A 43 3.22 1.03 6.16
N MET A 44 4.08 1.41 7.11
CA MET A 44 5.49 1.68 6.83
C MET A 44 6.25 0.42 6.41
N ALA A 45 5.94 -0.73 6.99
CA ALA A 45 6.54 -2.00 6.56
C ALA A 45 6.15 -2.35 5.10
N ALA A 46 4.90 -2.06 4.72
CA ALA A 46 4.46 -2.22 3.34
C ALA A 46 5.14 -1.22 2.38
N VAL A 47 5.37 0.02 2.80
CA VAL A 47 6.15 1.00 2.01
C VAL A 47 7.58 0.53 1.78
N VAL A 48 8.25 0.02 2.81
CA VAL A 48 9.60 -0.55 2.67
C VAL A 48 9.64 -1.69 1.65
N GLU A 49 8.61 -2.55 1.63
CA GLU A 49 8.48 -3.58 0.61
C GLU A 49 8.28 -2.99 -0.80
N ALA A 50 7.39 -2.00 -0.94
CA ALA A 50 7.13 -1.34 -2.22
C ALA A 50 8.39 -0.65 -2.78
N LEU A 51 9.19 -0.01 -1.92
CA LEU A 51 10.42 0.71 -2.29
C LEU A 51 11.46 -0.18 -2.98
N LYS A 52 11.44 -1.51 -2.76
CA LYS A 52 12.32 -2.46 -3.46
C LYS A 52 12.09 -2.47 -4.98
N THR A 53 10.88 -2.13 -5.42
CA THR A 53 10.50 -2.16 -6.84
C THR A 53 10.06 -0.80 -7.38
N HIS A 54 9.61 0.09 -6.48
CA HIS A 54 9.12 1.43 -6.81
C HIS A 54 9.81 2.43 -5.88
N PRO A 55 10.96 3.00 -6.26
CA PRO A 55 11.76 3.87 -5.40
C PRO A 55 11.04 5.15 -4.93
N SER A 56 9.98 5.56 -5.64
CA SER A 56 9.12 6.69 -5.29
C SER A 56 7.87 6.28 -4.50
N ALA A 57 7.78 5.04 -4.02
CA ALA A 57 6.59 4.57 -3.31
C ALA A 57 6.44 5.24 -1.94
N TYR A 58 5.20 5.60 -1.61
CA TYR A 58 4.85 6.22 -0.33
C TYR A 58 3.48 5.75 0.15
N HIS A 59 3.17 5.95 1.43
CA HIS A 59 1.89 5.51 1.98
C HIS A 59 0.76 6.45 1.56
N CYS A 60 -0.41 5.88 1.25
CA CYS A 60 -1.63 6.66 1.12
C CYS A 60 -1.98 7.32 2.47
N LYS A 61 -2.18 8.64 2.48
CA LYS A 61 -2.52 9.40 3.71
C LYS A 61 -3.84 8.98 4.35
N ALA A 62 -4.78 8.44 3.57
CA ALA A 62 -6.02 7.86 4.07
C ALA A 62 -5.83 6.44 4.67
N CYS A 63 -4.68 5.81 4.42
CA CYS A 63 -4.35 4.48 4.92
C CYS A 63 -3.51 4.48 6.21
N THR A 64 -3.00 5.63 6.63
CA THR A 64 -2.40 5.82 7.95
C THR A 64 -3.51 5.87 9.00
N PRO A 65 -3.60 4.90 9.93
CA PRO A 65 -4.29 5.15 11.19
C PRO A 65 -3.43 6.10 12.04
N GLU A 66 -4.08 7.00 12.77
CA GLU A 66 -3.46 7.70 13.91
C GLU A 66 -2.80 6.72 14.90
#